data_AF-A0A3C1P985-F1
#
_entry.id   AF-A0A3C1P985-F1
#
_cell.length_a   1.000
_cell.length_b   1.000
_cell.length_c   1.000
_cell.angle_alpha   90.00
_cell.angle_beta   90.00
_cell.angle_gamma   90.00
#
_symmetry.space_group_name_H-M   'P 1'
#
loop_
_entity.id
_entity.type
_entity.pdbx_description
1 polymer ?
#
loop_
_entity_poly.entity_id
_entity_poly.type
_entity_poly.pdbx_seq_one_letter_code
_entity_poly.pdbx_strand_id
1 'polypeptide(L)'
;MAIQDCGEPLVNIPLEKFIVETPHAYQKLGAPYHFSSVDSPYYLRQGVLERLLAAQLQLENNYPNWKILIFDAYRPVEVQQFMV
;
A
#
# COMPACT_ATOMS: atom_id res chain seq x y z
N MET A 1 -3.15 5.44 14.28
CA MET A 1 -2.53 6.75 14.54
C MET A 1 -2.70 7.60 13.30
N ALA A 2 -3.04 8.89 13.44
CA ALA A 2 -3.21 9.79 12.30
C ALA A 2 -1.84 10.33 11.85
N ILE A 3 -1.68 10.60 10.56
CA ILE A 3 -0.51 11.26 10.00
C ILE A 3 -0.57 12.73 10.40
N GLN A 4 0.46 13.22 11.09
CA GLN A 4 0.45 14.55 11.70
C GLN A 4 0.23 15.69 10.70
N ASP A 5 0.79 15.55 9.49
CA ASP A 5 0.70 16.57 8.43
C ASP A 5 -0.74 16.81 7.92
N CYS A 6 -1.57 15.76 7.80
CA CYS A 6 -2.90 15.86 7.19
C CYS A 6 -4.05 15.29 8.02
N GLY A 7 -3.79 14.71 9.19
CA GLY A 7 -4.80 14.09 10.06
C GLY A 7 -5.37 12.77 9.55
N GLU A 8 -5.03 12.32 8.34
CA GLU A 8 -5.52 11.07 7.78
C GLU A 8 -4.90 9.85 8.47
N PRO A 9 -5.66 8.78 8.72
CA PRO A 9 -5.09 7.53 9.20
C PRO A 9 -4.37 6.77 8.08
N LEU A 10 -3.41 5.92 8.48
CA LEU A 10 -2.97 4.79 7.66
C LEU A 10 -4.01 3.67 7.77
N VAL A 11 -4.41 3.13 6.62
CA VAL A 11 -5.44 2.08 6.50
C VAL A 11 -4.95 0.94 5.60
N ASN A 12 -5.45 -0.27 5.85
CA ASN A 12 -5.11 -1.46 5.06
C ASN A 12 -5.65 -1.35 3.63
N ILE A 13 -4.87 -1.82 2.67
CA ILE A 13 -5.33 -2.01 1.29
C ILE A 13 -6.17 -3.31 1.25
N PRO A 14 -7.38 -3.30 0.66
CA PRO A 14 -8.16 -4.51 0.41
C PRO A 14 -7.53 -5.31 -0.74
N LEU A 15 -6.60 -6.21 -0.40
CA LEU A 15 -5.74 -6.91 -1.36
C LEU A 15 -6.51 -7.71 -2.41
N GLU A 16 -7.72 -8.16 -2.12
CA GLU A 16 -8.59 -8.89 -3.04
C GLU A 16 -9.02 -8.06 -4.27
N LYS A 17 -9.00 -6.73 -4.14
CA LYS A 17 -9.37 -5.79 -5.22
C LYS A 17 -8.23 -5.48 -6.18
N PHE A 18 -7.00 -5.84 -5.82
CA PHE A 18 -5.80 -5.48 -6.56
C PHE A 18 -4.96 -6.72 -6.87
N ILE A 19 -3.98 -6.57 -7.76
CA ILE A 19 -2.90 -7.54 -7.86
C ILE A 19 -1.77 -7.07 -6.97
N VAL A 20 -1.24 -7.98 -6.16
CA VAL A 20 -0.14 -7.71 -5.22
C VAL A 20 0.80 -8.91 -5.18
N GLU A 21 2.03 -8.69 -4.76
CA GLU A 21 3.00 -9.75 -4.55
C GLU A 21 3.03 -10.18 -3.07
N THR A 22 2.82 -11.46 -2.78
CA THR A 22 2.85 -11.95 -1.40
C THR A 22 3.88 -13.08 -1.25
N PRO A 23 4.93 -12.92 -0.42
CA PRO A 23 5.29 -11.72 0.35
C PRO A 23 5.78 -10.58 -0.56
N HIS A 24 5.67 -9.34 -0.09
CA HIS A 24 6.13 -8.17 -0.84
C HIS A 24 7.64 -8.21 -1.10
N ALA A 25 8.10 -7.60 -2.19
CA ALA A 25 9.52 -7.58 -2.58
C ALA A 25 10.46 -7.16 -1.43
N TYR A 26 10.15 -6.08 -0.71
CA TYR A 26 10.97 -5.64 0.42
C TYR A 26 10.96 -6.62 1.60
N GLN A 27 9.83 -7.28 1.86
CA GLN A 27 9.76 -8.30 2.91
C GLN A 27 10.61 -9.53 2.55
N LYS A 28 10.65 -9.92 1.26
CA LYS A 28 11.56 -10.98 0.79
C LYS A 28 13.03 -10.65 1.04
N LEU A 29 13.39 -9.37 0.99
CA LEU A 29 14.73 -8.87 1.27
C LEU A 29 15.02 -8.74 2.77
N GLY A 30 14.02 -8.92 3.65
CA GLY A 30 14.18 -8.77 5.09
C GLY A 30 13.96 -7.35 5.61
N ALA A 31 13.24 -6.51 4.87
CA ALA A 31 12.96 -5.14 5.28
C ALA A 31 12.22 -5.08 6.64
N PRO A 32 12.62 -4.16 7.54
CA PRO A 32 12.21 -4.19 8.94
C PRO A 32 10.86 -3.51 9.21
N TYR A 33 9.79 -3.98 8.56
CA TYR A 33 8.44 -3.43 8.72
C TYR A 33 7.93 -3.48 10.17
N HIS A 34 8.36 -4.48 10.94
CA HIS A 34 8.01 -4.67 12.36
C HIS A 34 8.53 -3.55 13.28
N PHE A 35 9.47 -2.70 12.85
CA PHE A 35 9.88 -1.52 13.61
C PHE A 35 8.95 -0.32 13.42
N SER A 36 8.03 -0.38 12.46
CA SER A 36 7.06 0.68 12.21
C SER A 36 5.74 0.44 12.94
N SER A 37 4.85 1.43 12.96
CA SER A 37 3.53 1.32 13.58
C SER A 37 2.61 0.29 12.91
N VAL A 38 2.94 -0.17 11.69
CA VAL A 38 2.18 -1.18 10.95
C VAL A 38 3.14 -2.19 10.33
N ASP A 39 2.99 -3.48 10.67
CA ASP A 39 3.89 -4.53 10.20
C ASP A 39 3.51 -5.07 8.80
N SER A 40 3.36 -4.16 7.84
CA SER A 40 3.04 -4.52 6.46
C SER A 40 3.30 -3.36 5.48
N PRO A 41 3.76 -3.65 4.25
CA PRO A 41 3.85 -2.67 3.17
C PRO A 41 2.49 -2.24 2.63
N TYR A 42 1.44 -3.04 2.83
CA TYR A 42 0.14 -2.85 2.20
C TYR A 42 -0.79 -1.95 2.99
N TYR A 43 -0.30 -0.75 3.29
CA TYR A 43 -1.06 0.33 3.90
C TYR A 43 -1.00 1.57 3.00
N LEU A 44 -2.05 2.38 3.06
CA LEU A 44 -2.12 3.67 2.39
C LEU A 44 -2.72 4.70 3.33
N ARG A 45 -2.47 5.97 3.01
CA ARG A 45 -3.30 7.07 3.47
C ARG A 45 -4.74 6.88 3.04
N GLN A 46 -5.69 7.17 3.93
CA GLN A 46 -7.12 7.02 3.64
C GLN A 46 -7.54 7.67 2.32
N GLY A 47 -7.20 8.94 2.09
CA GLY A 47 -7.59 9.62 0.85
C GLY A 47 -6.93 9.04 -0.39
N VAL A 48 -5.74 8.44 -0.26
CA VAL A 48 -5.07 7.74 -1.36
C VAL A 48 -5.78 6.43 -1.67
N LEU A 49 -6.18 5.66 -0.66
CA LEU A 49 -6.95 4.43 -0.84
C LEU A 49 -8.30 4.70 -1.53
N GLU A 50 -9.02 5.75 -1.13
CA GLU A 50 -10.29 6.13 -1.75
C GLU A 50 -10.13 6.42 -3.24
N ARG A 51 -9.08 7.18 -3.62
CA ARG A 51 -8.78 7.46 -5.03
C ARG A 51 -8.31 6.22 -5.79
N LEU A 52 -7.55 5.34 -5.15
CA LEU A 52 -7.11 4.09 -5.76
C LEU A 52 -8.29 3.15 -6.05
N LEU A 53 -9.26 3.07 -5.15
CA LEU A 53 -10.51 2.33 -5.38
C LEU A 53 -11.32 2.92 -6.54
N ALA A 54 -11.42 4.25 -6.62
CA ALA A 54 -12.07 4.91 -7.75
C ALA A 54 -11.35 4.62 -9.08
N ALA A 55 -10.02 4.63 -9.08
CA ALA A 55 -9.22 4.28 -10.25
C ALA A 55 -9.41 2.81 -10.67
N GLN A 56 -9.45 1.87 -9.72
CA GLN A 56 -9.72 0.45 -9.99
C GLN A 56 -11.11 0.26 -10.61
N LEU A 57 -12.14 0.92 -10.05
CA LEU A 57 -13.49 0.87 -10.59
C LEU A 57 -13.56 1.44 -12.02
N GLN A 58 -12.91 2.58 -12.26
CA GLN A 58 -12.85 3.19 -13.58
C GLN A 58 -12.11 2.29 -14.59
N LEU A 59 -11.04 1.62 -14.16
CA LEU A 59 -10.31 0.67 -14.98
C LEU A 59 -11.20 -0.51 -15.37
N GLU A 60 -11.91 -1.12 -14.42
CA GLU A 60 -12.81 -2.25 -14.66
C GLU A 60 -13.97 -1.89 -15.59
N ASN A 61 -14.52 -0.68 -15.48
CA ASN A 61 -15.58 -0.19 -16.37
C ASN A 61 -15.12 -0.09 -17.83
N ASN A 62 -13.88 0.32 -18.06
CA ASN A 62 -13.31 0.47 -19.41
C ASN A 62 -12.75 -0.84 -19.95
N TYR A 63 -12.21 -1.68 -19.05
CA TYR A 63 -11.55 -2.94 -19.35
C TYR A 63 -11.96 -4.00 -18.33
N PRO A 64 -13.06 -4.74 -18.61
CA PRO A 64 -13.55 -5.76 -17.69
C PRO A 64 -12.45 -6.74 -17.26
N ASN A 65 -12.41 -7.07 -15.97
CA ASN A 65 -11.45 -7.97 -15.31
C ASN A 65 -10.01 -7.43 -15.16
N TRP A 66 -9.71 -6.20 -15.60
CA TRP A 66 -8.40 -5.62 -15.37
C TRP A 66 -8.25 -5.15 -13.93
N LYS A 67 -7.08 -5.42 -13.34
CA LYS A 67 -6.73 -5.01 -11.98
C LYS A 67 -5.42 -4.25 -11.97
N ILE A 68 -5.36 -3.21 -11.14
CA ILE A 68 -4.14 -2.47 -10.86
C ILE A 68 -3.18 -3.37 -10.08
N LEU A 69 -1.94 -3.47 -10.55
CA LEU A 69 -0.84 -4.07 -9.82
C LEU A 69 -0.24 -3.03 -8.87
N ILE A 70 -0.28 -3.28 -7.57
CA ILE A 70 0.39 -2.45 -6.57
C ILE A 70 1.79 -3.01 -6.37
N PHE A 71 2.78 -2.26 -6.86
CA PHE A 71 4.18 -2.60 -6.74
C PHE A 71 4.81 -2.07 -5.45
N ASP A 72 4.35 -0.91 -4.98
CA ASP A 72 4.82 -0.29 -3.74
C ASP A 72 3.71 0.55 -3.11
N ALA A 73 3.77 0.73 -1.79
CA ALA A 73 2.78 1.48 -1.01
C ALA A 73 3.43 2.11 0.22
N TYR A 74 3.12 1.62 1.43
CA TYR A 74 3.68 2.18 2.65
C TYR A 74 5.14 1.80 2.80
N ARG A 75 6.00 2.82 2.90
CA ARG A 75 7.43 2.68 3.15
C ARG A 75 7.82 3.55 4.35
N PRO A 76 7.96 2.96 5.55
CA PRO A 76 8.42 3.69 6.72
C PRO A 76 9.91 4.07 6.59
N VAL A 77 10.37 4.98 7.44
CA VAL A 77 11.76 5.51 7.39
C VAL A 77 12.77 4.39 7.61
N GLU A 78 12.48 3.44 8.49
CA GLU A 78 13.32 2.29 8.80
C GLU A 78 13.51 1.39 7.57
N VAL A 79 12.46 1.20 6.76
CA VAL A 79 12.53 0.47 5.49
C VAL A 79 13.25 1.29 4.43
N GLN A 80 13.06 2.61 4.38
CA GLN A 80 13.80 3.48 3.47
C GLN A 80 15.31 3.46 3.75
N GLN A 81 15.71 3.41 5.03
CA GLN A 81 17.11 3.29 5.46
C GLN A 81 17.70 1.90 5.21
N PHE A 82 16.86 0.86 5.14
CA PHE A 82 17.31 -0.47 4.77
C PHE A 82 17.70 -0.57 3.27
N MET A 83 17.22 0.34 2.43
CA MET A 83 17.41 0.31 0.98
C MET A 83 18.66 1.08 0.48
N VAL A 84 19.51 1.60 1.37
CA VAL A 84 20.76 2.34 1.04
C VAL A 84 22.03 1.54 1.24
#